data_AF-A0A7S0J8A7-F1
#
_entry.id   AF-A0A7S0J8A7-F1
#
_cell.length_a   1.000
_cell.length_b   1.000
_cell.length_c   1.000
_cell.angle_alpha   90.00
_cell.angle_beta   90.00
_cell.angle_gamma   90.00
#
_symmetry.space_group_name_H-M   'P 1'
#
loop_
_entity.id
_entity.type
_entity.pdbx_description
1 polymer ?
#
loop_
_entity_poly.entity_id
_entity_poly.type
_entity_poly.pdbx_seq_one_letter_code
_entity_poly.pdbx_strand_id
1 'polypeptide(L)'
;QQIDLAVLRSHAECVQTQRRMVTCCNQDQQFFLLTIGCYLLAVGLLWRSFFFKPFKLFAVFTHELSHAIAATLCCQRVTGIEVTWSSEGGLCTYKGVSVQSLRVKCCVLPAGYVGSCLWGCGLTLACAFPIGARVAGCVVCAAAAVAFLYALCGTAKGVEERCTIIFLCVFFGLLCGGLTALDFAEVWDDSRFLLEAVILFVGCTNMMYATFDVYDDTVRRKDERSDAYKFAALSPCMFARCVGAVWFLIGFCACVAAIGGTIIIAGGDNSVGKDGGAPSPFSLTWWKMLPALGVLGIAVAAVILEACICRRGTHRVGSG
;
A
#
# COMPACT_ATOMS: atom_id res chain seq x y z
N GLN A 1 -62.94 -4.11 -3.78
CA GLN A 1 -61.65 -3.52 -3.33
C GLN A 1 -60.53 -4.33 -4.01
N GLN A 2 -60.30 -4.07 -5.29
CA GLN A 2 -59.22 -4.75 -6.05
C GLN A 2 -57.92 -4.01 -5.74
N ILE A 3 -57.12 -4.57 -4.85
CA ILE A 3 -55.72 -4.17 -4.74
C ILE A 3 -55.05 -4.70 -6.00
N ASP A 4 -54.59 -3.77 -6.83
CA ASP A 4 -54.02 -4.06 -8.13
C ASP A 4 -52.76 -4.94 -7.96
N LEU A 5 -52.78 -6.12 -8.58
CA LEU A 5 -51.68 -7.10 -8.55
C LEU A 5 -50.35 -6.50 -9.01
N ALA A 6 -50.40 -5.45 -9.83
CA ALA A 6 -49.23 -4.68 -10.26
C ALA A 6 -48.58 -3.91 -9.10
N VAL A 7 -49.38 -3.35 -8.19
CA VAL A 7 -48.89 -2.59 -7.01
C VAL A 7 -48.26 -3.53 -5.99
N LEU A 8 -48.82 -4.74 -5.81
CA LEU A 8 -48.22 -5.75 -4.94
C LEU A 8 -46.90 -6.28 -5.50
N ARG A 9 -46.77 -6.45 -6.82
CA ARG A 9 -45.49 -6.79 -7.46
C ARG A 9 -44.46 -5.67 -7.33
N SER A 10 -44.84 -4.42 -7.55
CA SER A 10 -43.91 -3.29 -7.43
C SER A 10 -43.44 -3.09 -5.98
N HIS A 11 -44.33 -3.29 -5.00
CA HIS A 11 -43.94 -3.28 -3.59
C HIS A 11 -43.04 -4.47 -3.23
N ALA A 12 -43.31 -5.67 -3.75
CA ALA A 12 -42.45 -6.82 -3.53
C ALA A 12 -41.06 -6.61 -4.13
N GLU A 13 -40.96 -6.10 -5.37
CA GLU A 13 -39.70 -5.75 -6.03
C GLU A 13 -38.97 -4.62 -5.29
N CYS A 14 -39.69 -3.61 -4.82
CA CYS A 14 -39.11 -2.52 -4.02
C CYS A 14 -38.57 -3.05 -2.67
N VAL A 15 -39.33 -3.88 -1.95
CA VAL A 15 -38.89 -4.52 -0.70
C VAL A 15 -37.72 -5.48 -0.93
N GLN A 16 -37.68 -6.20 -2.05
CA GLN A 16 -36.57 -7.09 -2.42
C GLN A 16 -35.32 -6.30 -2.81
N THR A 17 -35.49 -5.16 -3.48
CA THR A 17 -34.43 -4.19 -3.82
C THR A 17 -33.92 -3.50 -2.55
N GLN A 18 -34.81 -3.17 -1.61
CA GLN A 18 -34.47 -2.58 -0.33
C GLN A 18 -33.80 -3.59 0.62
N ARG A 19 -34.21 -4.88 0.59
CA ARG A 19 -33.50 -5.97 1.26
C ARG A 19 -32.11 -6.18 0.67
N ARG A 20 -31.96 -6.16 -0.66
CA ARG A 20 -30.66 -6.19 -1.34
C ARG A 20 -29.77 -5.00 -1.00
N MET A 21 -30.35 -3.81 -0.77
CA MET A 21 -29.60 -2.63 -0.33
C MET A 21 -29.15 -2.71 1.15
N VAL A 22 -29.87 -3.44 2.01
CA VAL A 22 -29.52 -3.62 3.43
C VAL A 22 -28.56 -4.80 3.66
N THR A 23 -28.56 -5.81 2.80
CA THR A 23 -27.50 -6.82 2.74
C THR A 23 -26.43 -6.41 1.73
N CYS A 24 -25.77 -5.27 1.98
CA CYS A 24 -24.56 -4.95 1.25
C CYS A 24 -23.47 -5.93 1.74
N CYS A 25 -22.95 -6.75 0.82
CA CYS A 25 -21.92 -7.79 0.99
C CYS A 25 -22.42 -9.23 1.26
N ASN A 26 -21.95 -10.18 0.42
CA ASN A 26 -21.97 -11.63 0.64
C ASN A 26 -21.11 -12.01 1.87
N GLN A 27 -21.28 -13.22 2.42
CA GLN A 27 -20.53 -13.72 3.58
C GLN A 27 -19.00 -13.57 3.40
N ASP A 28 -18.48 -13.90 2.21
CA ASP A 28 -17.04 -13.78 1.92
C ASP A 28 -16.56 -12.32 1.95
N GLN A 29 -17.37 -11.41 1.40
CA GLN A 29 -17.08 -9.97 1.41
C GLN A 29 -17.14 -9.40 2.83
N GLN A 30 -18.09 -9.85 3.65
CA GLN A 30 -18.19 -9.47 5.06
C GLN A 30 -16.99 -9.99 5.86
N PHE A 31 -16.59 -11.25 5.63
CA PHE A 31 -15.42 -11.85 6.28
C PHE A 31 -14.13 -11.09 5.94
N PHE A 32 -13.93 -10.75 4.66
CA PHE A 32 -12.80 -9.94 4.22
C PHE A 32 -12.78 -8.55 4.87
N LEU A 33 -13.90 -7.84 4.85
CA LEU A 33 -14.04 -6.51 5.47
C LEU A 33 -13.76 -6.54 6.97
N LEU A 34 -14.32 -7.53 7.68
CA LEU A 34 -14.07 -7.72 9.11
C LEU A 34 -12.59 -8.01 9.37
N THR A 35 -11.97 -8.87 8.56
CA THR A 35 -10.56 -9.24 8.70
C THR A 35 -9.65 -8.03 8.50
N ILE A 36 -9.84 -7.25 7.44
CA ILE A 36 -9.09 -6.00 7.23
C ILE A 36 -9.33 -5.02 8.39
N GLY A 37 -10.58 -4.83 8.82
CA GLY A 37 -10.89 -3.94 9.94
C GLY A 37 -10.15 -4.33 11.22
N CYS A 38 -10.16 -5.63 11.55
CA CYS A 38 -9.41 -6.18 12.67
C CYS A 38 -7.90 -6.01 12.51
N TYR A 39 -7.35 -6.23 11.32
CA TYR A 39 -5.92 -6.06 11.05
C TYR A 39 -5.48 -4.60 11.15
N LEU A 40 -6.21 -3.66 10.55
CA LEU A 40 -5.90 -2.23 10.66
C LEU A 40 -5.96 -1.75 12.12
N LEU A 41 -6.96 -2.22 12.88
CA LEU A 41 -7.05 -1.95 14.31
C LEU A 41 -5.86 -2.55 15.08
N ALA A 42 -5.53 -3.81 14.84
CA ALA A 42 -4.42 -4.50 15.48
C ALA A 42 -3.09 -3.79 15.19
N VAL A 43 -2.83 -3.41 13.93
CA VAL A 43 -1.64 -2.64 13.53
C VAL A 43 -1.58 -1.31 14.28
N GLY A 44 -2.70 -0.58 14.38
CA GLY A 44 -2.77 0.68 15.11
C GLY A 44 -2.49 0.54 16.61
N LEU A 45 -3.06 -0.48 17.26
CA LEU A 45 -2.87 -0.75 18.69
C LEU A 45 -1.46 -1.25 19.00
N LEU A 46 -0.90 -2.09 18.12
CA LEU A 46 0.42 -2.70 18.29
C LEU A 46 1.56 -1.84 17.77
N TRP A 47 1.29 -0.67 17.19
CA TRP A 47 2.29 0.17 16.52
C TRP A 47 3.52 0.52 17.36
N ARG A 48 3.33 0.67 18.68
CA ARG A 48 4.41 1.00 19.64
C ARG A 48 5.04 -0.24 20.31
N SER A 49 4.58 -1.44 19.96
CA SER A 49 5.06 -2.69 20.55
C SER A 49 6.39 -3.11 19.94
N PHE A 50 7.31 -3.59 20.78
CA PHE A 50 8.59 -4.14 20.34
C PHE A 50 8.43 -5.32 19.39
N PHE A 51 7.45 -6.20 19.64
CA PHE A 51 7.22 -7.39 18.79
C PHE A 51 6.69 -7.05 17.40
N PHE A 52 6.06 -5.88 17.25
CA PHE A 52 5.55 -5.42 15.96
C PHE A 52 6.64 -4.76 15.08
N LYS A 53 7.79 -4.44 15.69
CA LYS A 53 8.90 -3.74 15.03
C LYS A 53 9.40 -4.39 13.73
N PRO A 54 9.51 -5.73 13.60
CA PRO A 54 9.90 -6.35 12.32
C PRO A 54 8.96 -5.99 11.17
N PHE A 55 7.64 -5.94 11.40
CA PHE A 55 6.65 -5.57 10.39
C PHE A 55 6.73 -4.09 10.03
N LYS A 56 6.94 -3.22 11.03
CA LYS A 56 7.20 -1.80 10.79
C LYS A 56 8.45 -1.60 9.93
N LEU A 57 9.55 -2.25 10.28
CA LEU A 57 10.82 -2.11 9.56
C LEU A 57 10.78 -2.74 8.16
N PHE A 58 9.94 -3.76 7.93
CA PHE A 58 9.68 -4.24 6.58
C PHE A 58 8.96 -3.20 5.73
N ALA A 59 8.00 -2.46 6.31
CA ALA A 59 7.36 -1.36 5.61
C ALA A 59 8.37 -0.22 5.31
N VAL A 60 9.25 0.13 6.25
CA VAL A 60 10.40 1.04 6.01
C VAL A 60 11.26 0.53 4.86
N PHE A 61 11.60 -0.77 4.84
CA PHE A 61 12.37 -1.37 3.75
C PHE A 61 11.66 -1.20 2.40
N THR A 62 10.35 -1.47 2.33
CA THR A 62 9.59 -1.27 1.08
C THR A 62 9.48 0.20 0.65
N HIS A 63 9.50 1.14 1.61
CA HIS A 63 9.58 2.57 1.35
C HIS A 63 10.89 2.94 0.66
N GLU A 64 12.03 2.53 1.24
CA GLU A 64 13.34 2.79 0.65
C GLU A 64 13.59 2.02 -0.65
N LEU A 65 13.03 0.81 -0.78
CA LEU A 65 13.04 0.05 -2.02
C LEU A 65 12.28 0.79 -3.13
N SER A 66 11.17 1.44 -2.79
CA SER A 66 10.38 2.22 -3.76
C SER A 66 11.16 3.43 -4.26
N HIS A 67 11.91 4.12 -3.39
CA HIS A 67 12.88 5.14 -3.80
C HIS A 67 13.93 4.57 -4.76
N ALA A 68 14.51 3.41 -4.45
CA ALA A 68 15.53 2.78 -5.29
C ALA A 68 15.00 2.39 -6.68
N ILE A 69 13.78 1.83 -6.75
CA ILE A 69 13.13 1.49 -8.01
C ILE A 69 12.88 2.76 -8.83
N ALA A 70 12.27 3.79 -8.22
CA ALA A 70 11.99 5.05 -8.90
C ALA A 70 13.27 5.75 -9.38
N ALA A 71 14.33 5.74 -8.56
CA ALA A 71 15.63 6.30 -8.90
C ALA A 71 16.24 5.56 -10.12
N THR A 72 16.19 4.24 -10.13
CA THR A 72 16.66 3.41 -11.25
C THR A 72 15.90 3.71 -12.54
N LEU A 73 14.56 3.80 -12.46
CA LEU A 73 13.70 4.17 -13.61
C LEU A 73 13.97 5.61 -14.11
N CYS A 74 14.40 6.50 -13.22
CA CYS A 74 14.83 7.86 -13.56
C CYS A 74 16.31 7.96 -13.99
N CYS A 75 16.91 6.84 -14.37
CA CYS A 75 18.31 6.73 -14.81
C CYS A 75 19.32 7.22 -13.76
N GLN A 76 18.99 7.10 -12.47
CA GLN A 76 19.92 7.30 -11.38
C GLN A 76 20.53 5.96 -10.96
N ARG A 77 21.79 5.98 -10.53
CA ARG A 77 22.46 4.79 -10.01
C ARG A 77 22.27 4.71 -8.50
N VAL A 78 21.48 3.74 -8.04
CA VAL A 78 21.32 3.45 -6.61
C VAL A 78 22.66 2.96 -6.04
N THR A 79 23.10 3.58 -4.94
CA THR A 79 24.36 3.28 -4.26
C THR A 79 24.17 2.54 -2.95
N GLY A 80 22.99 2.61 -2.33
CA GLY A 80 22.73 2.01 -1.03
C GLY A 80 21.27 2.10 -0.62
N ILE A 81 20.79 1.07 0.08
CA ILE A 81 19.56 1.08 0.85
C ILE A 81 19.94 0.71 2.27
N GLU A 82 19.52 1.51 3.24
CA GLU A 82 19.82 1.35 4.65
C GLU A 82 18.49 1.35 5.44
N VAL A 83 18.38 0.46 6.42
CA VAL A 83 17.24 0.40 7.35
C VAL A 83 17.82 0.24 8.74
N THR A 84 17.57 1.20 9.64
CA THR A 84 18.19 1.24 10.96
C THR A 84 17.20 0.77 12.03
N TRP A 85 17.60 -0.20 12.84
CA TRP A 85 16.75 -0.75 13.90
C TRP A 85 16.45 0.28 14.98
N SER A 86 17.44 1.03 15.44
CA SER A 86 17.33 1.97 16.56
C SER A 86 16.43 3.18 16.28
N SER A 87 16.55 3.77 15.09
CA SER A 87 15.78 4.96 14.70
C SER A 87 14.43 4.65 14.04
N GLU A 88 14.19 3.39 13.67
CA GLU A 88 12.99 2.95 12.93
C GLU A 88 12.79 3.70 11.60
N GLY A 89 13.89 4.14 10.99
CA GLY A 89 13.91 4.83 9.71
C GLY A 89 14.82 4.17 8.69
N GLY A 90 14.83 4.71 7.48
CA GLY A 90 15.63 4.22 6.36
C GLY A 90 16.29 5.34 5.58
N LEU A 91 17.21 4.96 4.70
CA LEU A 91 17.84 5.87 3.77
C LEU A 91 18.20 5.16 2.46
N CYS A 92 17.58 5.61 1.37
CA CYS A 92 18.00 5.30 0.01
C CYS A 92 19.01 6.35 -0.49
N THR A 93 20.18 5.90 -0.95
CA THR A 93 21.20 6.74 -1.57
C THR A 93 21.37 6.39 -3.04
N TYR A 94 21.48 7.41 -3.89
CA TYR A 94 21.67 7.27 -5.33
C TYR A 94 22.51 8.43 -5.89
N LYS A 95 23.17 8.20 -7.02
CA LYS A 95 24.01 9.18 -7.75
C LYS A 95 23.56 9.28 -9.20
N GLY A 96 23.62 10.48 -9.79
CA GLY A 96 23.36 10.67 -11.22
C GLY A 96 23.37 12.13 -11.67
N VAL A 97 22.92 12.36 -12.91
CA VAL A 97 23.23 13.55 -13.73
C VAL A 97 22.63 14.86 -13.19
N SER A 98 21.54 14.81 -12.40
CA SER A 98 21.10 15.94 -11.56
C SER A 98 20.07 15.48 -10.51
N VAL A 99 20.44 15.60 -9.22
CA VAL A 99 19.54 15.33 -8.08
C VAL A 99 18.38 16.35 -8.03
N GLN A 100 18.55 17.53 -8.64
CA GLN A 100 17.49 18.56 -8.76
C GLN A 100 16.61 18.43 -10.02
N SER A 101 16.77 17.38 -10.82
CA SER A 101 15.90 17.16 -11.98
C SER A 101 14.42 17.05 -11.58
N LEU A 102 13.51 17.59 -12.40
CA LEU A 102 12.07 17.43 -12.23
C LEU A 102 11.65 15.95 -12.06
N ARG A 103 12.36 15.02 -12.73
CA ARG A 103 12.14 13.57 -12.61
C ARG A 103 12.38 13.05 -11.19
N VAL A 104 13.47 13.48 -10.55
CA VAL A 104 13.79 13.07 -9.17
C VAL A 104 12.75 13.64 -8.21
N LYS A 105 12.39 14.92 -8.39
CA LYS A 105 11.38 15.59 -7.56
C LYS A 105 10.00 14.94 -7.67
N CYS A 106 9.53 14.64 -8.87
CA CYS A 106 8.17 14.16 -9.12
C CYS A 106 8.02 12.64 -9.08
N CYS A 107 9.09 11.87 -9.23
CA CYS A 107 9.02 10.40 -9.25
C CYS A 107 9.72 9.77 -8.04
N VAL A 108 10.92 10.22 -7.68
CA VAL A 108 11.70 9.57 -6.59
C VAL A 108 11.15 9.99 -5.23
N LEU A 109 11.09 11.29 -4.91
CA LEU A 109 10.62 11.75 -3.60
C LEU A 109 9.23 11.22 -3.18
N PRO A 110 8.20 11.19 -4.05
CA PRO A 110 6.92 10.58 -3.67
C PRO A 110 6.96 9.06 -3.59
N ALA A 111 7.95 8.39 -4.20
CA ALA A 111 7.98 6.93 -4.30
C ALA A 111 8.06 6.25 -2.93
N GLY A 112 8.66 6.87 -1.92
CA GLY A 112 8.65 6.34 -0.56
C GLY A 112 7.24 6.15 -0.03
N TYR A 113 6.54 7.26 0.23
CA TYR A 113 5.19 7.23 0.82
C TYR A 113 4.16 6.53 -0.08
N VAL A 114 4.17 6.84 -1.38
CA VAL A 114 3.19 6.26 -2.32
C VAL A 114 3.54 4.80 -2.63
N GLY A 115 4.82 4.48 -2.82
CA GLY A 115 5.26 3.12 -3.15
C GLY A 115 5.05 2.13 -2.02
N SER A 116 5.38 2.48 -0.77
CA SER A 116 5.09 1.63 0.39
C SER A 116 3.59 1.34 0.53
N CYS A 117 2.74 2.34 0.30
CA CYS A 117 1.29 2.19 0.24
C CYS A 117 0.85 1.26 -0.91
N LEU A 118 1.43 1.42 -2.10
CA LEU A 118 1.11 0.59 -3.27
C LEU A 118 1.54 -0.87 -3.10
N TRP A 119 2.67 -1.13 -2.42
CA TRP A 119 3.05 -2.49 -2.01
C TRP A 119 1.96 -3.10 -1.14
N GLY A 120 1.48 -2.37 -0.13
CA GLY A 120 0.41 -2.85 0.74
C GLY A 120 -0.91 -3.10 0.00
N CYS A 121 -1.28 -2.20 -0.92
CA CYS A 121 -2.44 -2.34 -1.79
C CYS A 121 -2.32 -3.58 -2.70
N GLY A 122 -1.15 -3.79 -3.29
CA GLY A 122 -0.89 -4.92 -4.19
C GLY A 122 -0.97 -6.26 -3.46
N LEU A 123 -0.37 -6.37 -2.28
CA LEU A 123 -0.46 -7.58 -1.44
C LEU A 123 -1.92 -7.87 -1.03
N THR A 124 -2.67 -6.83 -0.65
CA THR A 124 -4.09 -6.95 -0.30
C THR A 124 -4.96 -7.39 -1.49
N LEU A 125 -4.71 -6.82 -2.67
CA LEU A 125 -5.40 -7.21 -3.91
C LEU A 125 -5.02 -8.62 -4.35
N ALA A 126 -3.78 -9.06 -4.11
CA ALA A 126 -3.36 -10.41 -4.46
C ALA A 126 -4.17 -11.46 -3.69
N CYS A 127 -4.55 -11.20 -2.44
CA CYS A 127 -5.43 -12.08 -1.67
C CYS A 127 -6.87 -12.18 -2.24
N ALA A 128 -7.26 -11.33 -3.18
CA ALA A 128 -8.56 -11.43 -3.86
C ALA A 128 -8.62 -12.60 -4.87
N PHE A 129 -7.47 -13.12 -5.30
CA PHE A 129 -7.38 -14.13 -6.34
C PHE A 129 -6.98 -15.49 -5.78
N PRO A 130 -7.50 -16.62 -6.31
CA PRO A 130 -7.22 -17.95 -5.77
C PRO A 130 -5.74 -18.32 -5.70
N ILE A 131 -4.94 -17.89 -6.68
CA ILE A 131 -3.49 -18.12 -6.71
C ILE A 131 -2.67 -16.91 -6.24
N GLY A 132 -3.34 -15.78 -5.97
CA GLY A 132 -2.66 -14.51 -5.80
C GLY A 132 -1.80 -14.45 -4.54
N ALA A 133 -2.21 -15.11 -3.45
CA ALA A 133 -1.38 -15.21 -2.23
C ALA A 133 -0.08 -16.00 -2.47
N ARG A 134 -0.10 -17.07 -3.29
CA ARG A 134 1.12 -17.79 -3.72
C ARG A 134 2.04 -16.86 -4.50
N VAL A 135 1.50 -16.15 -5.48
CA VAL A 135 2.28 -15.21 -6.30
C VAL A 135 2.88 -14.11 -5.43
N ALA A 136 2.09 -13.52 -4.53
CA ALA A 136 2.55 -12.50 -3.59
C ALA A 136 3.66 -13.02 -2.68
N GLY A 137 3.49 -14.21 -2.12
CA GLY A 137 4.51 -14.86 -1.29
C GLY A 137 5.81 -15.14 -2.05
N CYS A 138 5.73 -15.61 -3.30
CA CYS A 138 6.89 -15.75 -4.18
C CYS A 138 7.57 -14.40 -4.47
N VAL A 139 6.80 -13.34 -4.72
CA VAL A 139 7.34 -11.99 -4.97
C VAL A 139 8.06 -11.46 -3.73
N VAL A 140 7.47 -11.59 -2.54
CA VAL A 140 8.10 -11.19 -1.28
C VAL A 140 9.38 -12.00 -1.04
N CYS A 141 9.34 -13.31 -1.26
CA CYS A 141 10.50 -14.19 -1.12
C CYS A 141 11.63 -13.83 -2.10
N ALA A 142 11.30 -13.55 -3.36
CA ALA A 142 12.27 -13.15 -4.38
C ALA A 142 12.88 -11.78 -4.04
N ALA A 143 12.06 -10.81 -3.63
CA ALA A 143 12.54 -9.50 -3.20
C ALA A 143 13.46 -9.62 -1.97
N ALA A 144 13.08 -10.45 -0.98
CA ALA A 144 13.90 -10.74 0.19
C ALA A 144 15.22 -11.42 -0.19
N ALA A 145 15.22 -12.37 -1.13
CA ALA A 145 16.44 -13.02 -1.60
C ALA A 145 17.39 -12.04 -2.30
N VAL A 146 16.88 -11.17 -3.18
CA VAL A 146 17.68 -10.13 -3.84
C VAL A 146 18.26 -9.16 -2.81
N ALA A 147 17.44 -8.70 -1.86
CA ALA A 147 17.88 -7.80 -0.80
C ALA A 147 18.87 -8.46 0.18
N PHE A 148 18.70 -9.76 0.46
CA PHE A 148 19.64 -10.54 1.25
C PHE A 148 21.00 -10.66 0.57
N LEU A 149 21.03 -11.00 -0.72
CA LEU A 149 22.26 -11.05 -1.50
C LEU A 149 22.93 -9.67 -1.57
N TYR A 150 22.14 -8.60 -1.74
CA TYR A 150 22.64 -7.24 -1.69
C TYR A 150 23.23 -6.88 -0.32
N ALA A 151 22.58 -7.27 0.78
CA ALA A 151 23.08 -7.02 2.13
C ALA A 151 24.33 -7.86 2.45
N LEU A 152 24.46 -9.08 1.89
CA LEU A 152 25.64 -9.90 2.06
C LEU A 152 26.84 -9.40 1.25
N CYS A 153 26.62 -9.09 -0.03
CA CYS A 153 27.70 -8.74 -0.98
C CYS A 153 27.96 -7.22 -1.08
N GLY A 154 27.03 -6.39 -0.60
CA GLY A 154 27.08 -4.95 -0.72
C GLY A 154 27.92 -4.26 0.35
N THR A 155 28.31 -3.02 0.06
CA THR A 155 29.02 -2.12 0.98
C THR A 155 28.04 -1.31 1.82
N ALA A 156 27.18 -1.97 2.59
CA ALA A 156 26.36 -1.28 3.59
C ALA A 156 27.28 -0.55 4.58
N LYS A 157 26.99 0.72 4.87
CA LYS A 157 27.94 1.59 5.60
C LYS A 157 28.07 1.26 7.08
N GLY A 158 27.08 0.60 7.68
CA GLY A 158 27.08 0.23 9.09
C GLY A 158 26.65 -1.22 9.35
N VAL A 159 27.12 -1.75 10.47
CA VAL A 159 26.86 -3.14 10.90
C VAL A 159 25.39 -3.31 11.28
N GLU A 160 24.80 -2.31 11.95
CA GLU A 160 23.40 -2.35 12.39
C GLU A 160 22.44 -2.43 11.19
N GLU A 161 22.63 -1.58 10.19
CA GLU A 161 21.77 -1.51 9.00
C GLU A 161 21.84 -2.82 8.22
N ARG A 162 23.05 -3.36 8.07
CA ARG A 162 23.27 -4.64 7.39
C ARG A 162 22.59 -5.79 8.12
N CYS A 163 22.79 -5.89 9.45
CA CYS A 163 22.15 -6.91 10.27
C CYS A 163 20.63 -6.79 10.24
N THR A 164 20.09 -5.57 10.22
CA THR A 164 18.65 -5.30 10.15
C THR A 164 18.07 -5.81 8.84
N ILE A 165 18.66 -5.45 7.69
CA ILE A 165 18.18 -5.92 6.39
C ILE A 165 18.30 -7.46 6.29
N ILE A 166 19.42 -8.04 6.72
CA ILE A 166 19.59 -9.51 6.75
C ILE A 166 18.49 -10.16 7.58
N PHE A 167 18.25 -9.66 8.79
CA PHE A 167 17.20 -10.16 9.67
C PHE A 167 15.82 -10.08 9.02
N LEU A 168 15.46 -8.93 8.43
CA LEU A 168 14.17 -8.77 7.74
C LEU A 168 14.03 -9.72 6.56
N CYS A 169 15.07 -9.86 5.74
CA CYS A 169 15.03 -10.77 4.59
C CYS A 169 14.89 -12.23 5.01
N VAL A 170 15.61 -12.67 6.05
CA VAL A 170 15.49 -14.03 6.58
C VAL A 170 14.10 -14.23 7.21
N PHE A 171 13.65 -13.29 8.03
CA PHE A 171 12.36 -13.38 8.72
C PHE A 171 11.18 -13.41 7.72
N PHE A 172 11.09 -12.44 6.80
CA PHE A 172 10.01 -12.39 5.80
C PHE A 172 10.17 -13.45 4.70
N GLY A 173 11.40 -13.84 4.35
CA GLY A 173 11.67 -14.94 3.43
C GLY A 173 11.20 -16.28 3.99
N LEU A 174 11.48 -16.58 5.26
CA LEU A 174 10.98 -17.78 5.92
C LEU A 174 9.48 -17.69 6.20
N LEU A 175 8.97 -16.54 6.64
CA LEU A 175 7.55 -16.38 6.92
C LEU A 175 6.71 -16.48 5.64
N CYS A 176 6.94 -15.62 4.66
CA CYS A 176 6.12 -15.61 3.44
C CYS A 176 6.54 -16.73 2.48
N GLY A 177 7.84 -16.92 2.25
CA GLY A 177 8.34 -17.96 1.34
C GLY A 177 8.17 -19.37 1.90
N GLY A 178 8.38 -19.57 3.21
CA GLY A 178 8.11 -20.85 3.86
C GLY A 178 6.63 -21.20 3.84
N LEU A 179 5.73 -20.28 4.18
CA LEU A 179 4.28 -20.51 4.05
C LEU A 179 3.86 -20.78 2.60
N THR A 180 4.48 -20.09 1.63
CA THR A 180 4.24 -20.36 0.21
C THR A 180 4.70 -21.77 -0.18
N ALA A 181 5.87 -22.21 0.30
CA ALA A 181 6.37 -23.55 0.04
C ALA A 181 5.49 -24.63 0.69
N LEU A 182 4.99 -24.38 1.91
CA LEU A 182 4.06 -25.29 2.60
C LEU A 182 2.71 -25.41 1.86
N ASP A 183 2.19 -24.30 1.34
CA ASP A 183 0.97 -24.28 0.52
C ASP A 183 1.18 -24.99 -0.83
N PHE A 184 2.34 -24.82 -1.49
CA PHE A 184 2.67 -25.59 -2.69
C PHE A 184 2.85 -27.09 -2.44
N ALA A 185 3.37 -27.46 -1.27
CA ALA A 185 3.57 -28.85 -0.87
C ALA A 185 2.29 -29.48 -0.30
N GLU A 186 1.19 -28.73 -0.21
CA GLU A 186 -0.12 -29.19 0.29
C GLU A 186 0.00 -29.93 1.63
N VAL A 187 0.87 -29.43 2.53
CA VAL A 187 1.22 -30.15 3.77
C VAL A 187 0.01 -30.31 4.70
N TRP A 188 -0.92 -29.34 4.69
CA TRP A 188 -2.15 -29.33 5.47
C TRP A 188 -3.25 -28.61 4.68
N ASP A 189 -4.51 -29.02 4.87
CA ASP A 189 -5.68 -28.46 4.16
C ASP A 189 -5.81 -26.93 4.31
N ASP A 190 -5.42 -26.38 5.48
CA ASP A 190 -5.54 -24.95 5.80
C ASP A 190 -4.26 -24.13 5.53
N SER A 191 -3.22 -24.74 4.93
CA SER A 191 -1.94 -24.05 4.66
C SER A 191 -2.12 -22.79 3.81
N ARG A 192 -3.06 -22.81 2.87
CA ARG A 192 -3.44 -21.66 2.04
C ARG A 192 -4.07 -20.52 2.84
N PHE A 193 -4.98 -20.83 3.77
CA PHE A 193 -5.63 -19.83 4.60
C PHE A 193 -4.61 -19.05 5.43
N LEU A 194 -3.61 -19.75 5.98
CA LEU A 194 -2.54 -19.11 6.75
C LEU A 194 -1.68 -18.19 5.89
N LEU A 195 -1.32 -18.61 4.67
CA LEU A 195 -0.59 -17.77 3.72
C LEU A 195 -1.38 -16.50 3.36
N GLU A 196 -2.66 -16.65 3.02
CA GLU A 196 -3.55 -15.53 2.73
C GLU A 196 -3.66 -14.55 3.91
N ALA A 197 -3.84 -15.08 5.12
CA ALA A 197 -3.92 -14.28 6.34
C ALA A 197 -2.64 -13.47 6.60
N VAL A 198 -1.47 -14.06 6.41
CA VAL A 198 -0.17 -13.39 6.61
C VAL A 198 0.11 -12.36 5.52
N ILE A 199 -0.11 -12.68 4.25
CA ILE A 199 0.09 -11.73 3.15
C ILE A 199 -0.84 -10.53 3.30
N LEU A 200 -2.10 -10.77 3.66
CA LEU A 200 -3.07 -9.70 3.91
C LEU A 200 -2.66 -8.82 5.09
N PHE A 201 -2.13 -9.41 6.17
CA PHE A 201 -1.64 -8.67 7.33
C PHE A 201 -0.43 -7.79 7.01
N VAL A 202 0.53 -8.31 6.24
CA VAL A 202 1.68 -7.54 5.75
C VAL A 202 1.20 -6.41 4.84
N GLY A 203 0.23 -6.69 3.97
CA GLY A 203 -0.43 -5.69 3.12
C GLY A 203 -1.04 -4.54 3.92
N CYS A 204 -1.86 -4.86 4.93
CA CYS A 204 -2.47 -3.89 5.84
C CYS A 204 -1.44 -3.07 6.61
N THR A 205 -0.35 -3.71 7.05
CA THR A 205 0.74 -3.02 7.76
C THR A 205 1.41 -1.97 6.86
N ASN A 206 1.70 -2.32 5.62
CA ASN A 206 2.31 -1.39 4.65
C ASN A 206 1.39 -0.20 4.32
N MET A 207 0.08 -0.45 4.16
CA MET A 207 -0.91 0.63 3.94
C MET A 207 -0.96 1.60 5.13
N MET A 208 -0.98 1.07 6.36
CA MET A 208 -0.98 1.89 7.58
C MET A 208 0.36 2.62 7.79
N TYR A 209 1.48 1.96 7.46
CA TYR A 209 2.80 2.56 7.59
C TYR A 209 2.92 3.86 6.81
N ALA A 210 2.49 3.89 5.54
CA ALA A 210 2.55 5.10 4.72
C ALA A 210 1.82 6.28 5.37
N THR A 211 0.69 6.00 6.06
CA THR A 211 -0.06 7.02 6.81
C THR A 211 0.71 7.52 8.03
N PHE A 212 1.26 6.60 8.83
CA PHE A 212 2.03 6.95 10.01
C PHE A 212 3.31 7.71 9.66
N ASP A 213 3.97 7.34 8.57
CA ASP A 213 5.21 7.95 8.11
C ASP A 213 5.00 9.41 7.68
N VAL A 214 3.96 9.67 6.86
CA VAL A 214 3.56 11.04 6.50
C VAL A 214 3.22 11.87 7.75
N TYR A 215 2.49 11.28 8.70
CA TYR A 215 2.11 11.96 9.94
C TYR A 215 3.33 12.31 10.81
N ASP A 216 4.21 11.33 11.05
CA ASP A 216 5.38 11.51 11.90
C ASP A 216 6.35 12.53 11.29
N ASP A 217 6.51 12.55 9.97
CA ASP A 217 7.42 13.45 9.27
C ASP A 217 6.88 14.87 9.13
N THR A 218 5.59 15.04 8.79
CA THR A 218 5.05 16.36 8.42
C THR A 218 4.29 17.07 9.54
N VAL A 219 3.68 16.31 10.45
CA VAL A 219 2.85 16.86 11.53
C VAL A 219 3.61 16.84 12.85
N ARG A 220 4.13 15.67 13.24
CA ARG A 220 4.71 15.44 14.57
C ARG A 220 6.11 16.00 14.72
N ARG A 221 7.08 15.55 13.90
CA ARG A 221 8.51 15.83 14.11
C ARG A 221 9.05 16.96 13.23
N LYS A 222 8.39 17.26 12.10
CA LYS A 222 8.86 18.27 11.13
C LYS A 222 10.31 18.02 10.70
N ASP A 223 10.60 16.79 10.28
CA ASP A 223 11.98 16.37 9.97
C ASP A 223 12.41 16.87 8.59
N GLU A 224 13.44 17.72 8.53
CA GLU A 224 13.99 18.28 7.29
C GLU A 224 14.59 17.20 6.36
N ARG A 225 14.90 16.02 6.89
CA ARG A 225 15.40 14.88 6.12
C ARG A 225 14.30 14.09 5.40
N SER A 226 13.04 14.29 5.79
CA SER A 226 11.90 13.59 5.18
C SER A 226 11.70 13.98 3.72
N ASP A 227 11.02 13.11 2.97
CA ASP A 227 10.81 13.30 1.53
C ASP A 227 9.92 14.51 1.24
N ALA A 228 8.95 14.78 2.12
CA ALA A 228 8.07 15.94 2.01
C ALA A 228 8.83 17.27 2.21
N TYR A 229 9.79 17.29 3.14
CA TYR A 229 10.63 18.46 3.36
C TYR A 229 11.65 18.68 2.24
N LYS A 230 12.29 17.60 1.76
CA LYS A 230 13.15 17.65 0.57
C LYS A 230 12.38 18.19 -0.65
N PHE A 231 11.15 17.74 -0.86
CA PHE A 231 10.32 18.23 -1.96
C PHE A 231 9.94 19.70 -1.80
N ALA A 232 9.58 20.12 -0.58
CA ALA A 232 9.26 21.51 -0.27
C ALA A 232 10.48 22.44 -0.44
N ALA A 233 11.69 21.98 -0.11
CA ALA A 233 12.92 22.74 -0.35
C ALA A 233 13.18 22.96 -1.85
N LEU A 234 12.80 22.01 -2.71
CA LEU A 234 12.87 22.12 -4.17
C LEU A 234 11.69 22.90 -4.77
N SER A 235 10.70 23.33 -3.98
CA SER A 235 9.52 24.05 -4.46
C SER A 235 9.23 25.30 -3.62
N PRO A 236 9.64 26.49 -4.08
CA PRO A 236 9.52 27.74 -3.31
C PRO A 236 8.10 28.07 -2.84
N CYS A 237 7.07 27.52 -3.48
CA CYS A 237 5.65 27.78 -3.19
C CYS A 237 4.98 26.80 -2.22
N MET A 238 5.61 25.68 -1.82
CA MET A 238 4.92 24.62 -1.05
C MET A 238 5.50 24.40 0.35
N PHE A 239 4.61 24.17 1.32
CA PHE A 239 4.96 23.70 2.66
C PHE A 239 5.01 22.17 2.69
N ALA A 240 5.94 21.58 3.44
CA ALA A 240 6.08 20.13 3.58
C ALA A 240 4.78 19.44 4.05
N ARG A 241 4.00 20.10 4.91
CA ARG A 241 2.66 19.62 5.33
C ARG A 241 1.68 19.44 4.18
N CYS A 242 1.69 20.36 3.22
CA CYS A 242 0.81 20.29 2.05
C CYS A 242 1.24 19.17 1.12
N VAL A 243 2.55 19.00 0.94
CA VAL A 243 3.14 17.90 0.17
C VAL A 243 2.77 16.55 0.80
N GLY A 244 2.95 16.42 2.12
CA GLY A 244 2.52 15.25 2.87
C GLY A 244 1.03 14.97 2.73
N ALA A 245 0.17 15.98 2.89
CA ALA A 245 -1.28 15.83 2.74
C ALA A 245 -1.69 15.33 1.35
N VAL A 246 -1.03 15.81 0.29
CA VAL A 246 -1.23 15.34 -1.09
C VAL A 246 -0.89 13.87 -1.22
N TRP A 247 0.28 13.44 -0.74
CA TRP A 247 0.71 12.06 -0.86
C TRP A 247 -0.07 11.11 0.05
N PHE A 248 -0.44 11.56 1.24
CA PHE A 248 -1.39 10.86 2.10
C PHE A 248 -2.72 10.61 1.38
N LEU A 249 -3.26 11.63 0.71
CA LEU A 249 -4.53 11.48 0.00
C LEU A 249 -4.42 10.51 -1.18
N ILE A 250 -3.34 10.58 -1.96
CA ILE A 250 -3.08 9.63 -3.05
C ILE A 250 -3.02 8.19 -2.49
N GLY A 251 -2.28 8.00 -1.39
CA GLY A 251 -2.21 6.71 -0.70
C GLY A 251 -3.57 6.25 -0.19
N PHE A 252 -4.34 7.12 0.47
CA PHE A 252 -5.67 6.84 0.97
C PHE A 252 -6.63 6.42 -0.16
N CYS A 253 -6.63 7.14 -1.27
CA CYS A 253 -7.42 6.78 -2.46
C CYS A 253 -6.98 5.42 -3.03
N ALA A 254 -5.68 5.12 -3.06
CA ALA A 254 -5.17 3.82 -3.48
C ALA A 254 -5.62 2.69 -2.54
N CYS A 255 -5.61 2.92 -1.22
CA CYS A 255 -6.11 1.98 -0.23
C CYS A 255 -7.60 1.67 -0.43
N VAL A 256 -8.43 2.70 -0.60
CA VAL A 256 -9.86 2.55 -0.88
C VAL A 256 -10.07 1.81 -2.20
N ALA A 257 -9.29 2.12 -3.23
CA ALA A 257 -9.32 1.41 -4.52
C ALA A 257 -9.01 -0.08 -4.37
N ALA A 258 -7.97 -0.40 -3.59
CA ALA A 258 -7.53 -1.77 -3.37
C ALA A 258 -8.59 -2.58 -2.60
N ILE A 259 -9.08 -2.04 -1.48
CA ILE A 259 -10.13 -2.70 -0.68
C ILE A 259 -11.41 -2.85 -1.49
N GLY A 260 -11.87 -1.79 -2.17
CA GLY A 260 -13.05 -1.84 -3.04
C GLY A 260 -12.89 -2.81 -4.20
N GLY A 261 -11.71 -2.85 -4.83
CA GLY A 261 -11.36 -3.80 -5.88
C GLY A 261 -11.43 -5.25 -5.39
N THR A 262 -10.87 -5.55 -4.22
CA THR A 262 -10.97 -6.89 -3.61
C THR A 262 -12.41 -7.27 -3.33
N ILE A 263 -13.23 -6.36 -2.80
CA ILE A 263 -14.66 -6.63 -2.55
C ILE A 263 -15.39 -6.94 -3.85
N ILE A 264 -15.15 -6.17 -4.92
CA ILE A 264 -15.78 -6.42 -6.23
C ILE A 264 -15.37 -7.78 -6.79
N ILE A 265 -14.08 -8.13 -6.69
CA ILE A 265 -13.56 -9.43 -7.16
C ILE A 265 -14.17 -10.58 -6.34
N ALA A 266 -14.24 -10.44 -5.02
CA ALA A 266 -14.86 -11.42 -4.13
C ALA A 266 -16.39 -11.51 -4.28
N GLY A 267 -17.03 -10.47 -4.82
CA GLY A 267 -18.48 -10.42 -5.04
C GLY A 267 -18.93 -10.81 -6.44
N GLY A 268 -18.01 -10.97 -7.39
CA GLY A 268 -18.32 -11.54 -8.69
C GLY A 268 -18.65 -13.01 -8.52
N ASP A 269 -19.90 -13.39 -8.81
CA ASP A 269 -20.41 -14.76 -8.72
C ASP A 269 -19.35 -15.83 -9.07
N ASN A 270 -18.84 -16.53 -8.06
CA ASN A 270 -18.21 -17.86 -8.21
C ASN A 270 -19.25 -18.94 -8.52
N SER A 271 -20.32 -18.59 -9.25
CA SER A 271 -21.34 -19.50 -9.77
C SER A 271 -20.84 -20.35 -10.95
N VAL A 272 -19.55 -20.29 -11.28
CA VAL A 272 -18.92 -21.21 -12.25
C VAL A 272 -18.42 -22.45 -11.50
N GLY A 273 -19.34 -23.39 -11.33
CA GLY A 273 -19.13 -24.84 -11.45
C GLY A 273 -17.97 -25.50 -10.70
N LYS A 274 -18.33 -26.33 -9.72
CA LYS A 274 -17.58 -27.55 -9.33
C LYS A 274 -17.41 -28.58 -10.46
N ASP A 275 -17.92 -28.29 -11.67
CA ASP A 275 -17.92 -29.19 -12.82
C ASP A 275 -17.21 -28.55 -14.02
N GLY A 276 -15.89 -28.74 -14.13
CA GLY A 276 -15.13 -28.86 -15.39
C GLY A 276 -15.27 -27.81 -16.52
N GLY A 277 -15.93 -26.67 -16.32
CA GLY A 277 -16.13 -25.64 -17.33
C GLY A 277 -15.02 -24.58 -17.33
N ALA A 278 -14.53 -24.22 -18.52
CA ALA A 278 -13.48 -23.23 -18.72
C ALA A 278 -13.70 -21.92 -17.92
N PRO A 279 -12.64 -21.27 -17.42
CA PRO A 279 -12.75 -20.05 -16.65
C PRO A 279 -13.47 -18.99 -17.49
N SER A 280 -14.51 -18.36 -16.93
CA SER A 280 -15.17 -17.22 -17.57
C SER A 280 -14.12 -16.15 -17.88
N PRO A 281 -13.92 -15.79 -19.16
CA PRO A 281 -13.02 -14.71 -19.52
C PRO A 281 -13.81 -13.39 -19.38
N PHE A 282 -13.18 -12.35 -18.84
CA PHE A 282 -13.67 -10.95 -18.71
C PHE A 282 -14.68 -10.69 -17.57
N SER A 283 -14.55 -9.61 -16.78
CA SER A 283 -14.45 -8.23 -17.27
C SER A 283 -13.38 -7.37 -16.56
N LEU A 284 -12.34 -7.08 -17.36
CA LEU A 284 -11.56 -5.86 -17.42
C LEU A 284 -12.26 -4.58 -16.88
N THR A 285 -12.10 -4.20 -15.61
CA THR A 285 -12.34 -2.79 -15.19
C THR A 285 -11.72 -2.32 -13.88
N TRP A 286 -11.03 -3.15 -13.08
CA TRP A 286 -10.39 -2.64 -11.85
C TRP A 286 -9.26 -1.64 -12.18
N TRP A 287 -8.50 -1.90 -13.24
CA TRP A 287 -7.50 -0.96 -13.74
C TRP A 287 -8.09 0.33 -14.33
N LYS A 288 -9.40 0.40 -14.61
CA LYS A 288 -10.08 1.64 -15.01
C LYS A 288 -10.57 2.46 -13.80
N MET A 289 -10.69 1.86 -12.62
CA MET A 289 -10.94 2.58 -11.35
C MET A 289 -9.65 3.21 -10.77
N LEU A 290 -8.49 2.62 -11.06
CA LEU A 290 -7.18 3.20 -10.71
C LEU A 290 -7.00 4.64 -11.23
N PRO A 291 -7.29 4.96 -12.51
CA PRO A 291 -7.30 6.33 -12.99
C PRO A 291 -8.40 7.18 -12.37
N ALA A 292 -9.59 6.66 -12.06
CA ALA A 292 -10.68 7.48 -11.50
C ALA A 292 -10.40 7.91 -10.04
N LEU A 293 -9.88 7.02 -9.20
CA LEU A 293 -9.47 7.32 -7.83
C LEU A 293 -8.11 8.03 -7.79
N GLY A 294 -7.22 7.73 -8.73
CA GLY A 294 -6.01 8.51 -8.99
C GLY A 294 -6.33 9.93 -9.45
N VAL A 295 -7.32 10.14 -10.33
CA VAL A 295 -7.76 11.46 -10.80
C VAL A 295 -8.50 12.21 -9.70
N LEU A 296 -9.33 11.55 -8.88
CA LEU A 296 -9.94 12.18 -7.69
C LEU A 296 -8.86 12.56 -6.67
N GLY A 297 -7.90 11.67 -6.41
CA GLY A 297 -6.75 11.94 -5.56
C GLY A 297 -5.88 13.08 -6.10
N ILE A 298 -5.63 13.12 -7.42
CA ILE A 298 -4.89 14.20 -8.11
C ILE A 298 -5.69 15.50 -8.10
N ALA A 299 -7.01 15.47 -8.30
CA ALA A 299 -7.87 16.65 -8.32
C ALA A 299 -7.98 17.27 -6.92
N VAL A 300 -8.21 16.46 -5.89
CA VAL A 300 -8.21 16.95 -4.52
C VAL A 300 -6.80 17.34 -4.09
N ALA A 301 -5.75 16.62 -4.52
CA ALA A 301 -4.37 17.06 -4.34
C ALA A 301 -4.11 18.42 -5.00
N ALA A 302 -4.62 18.65 -6.21
CA ALA A 302 -4.51 19.91 -6.93
C ALA A 302 -5.23 21.04 -6.17
N VAL A 303 -6.41 20.78 -5.62
CA VAL A 303 -7.14 21.75 -4.76
C VAL A 303 -6.36 22.07 -3.48
N ILE A 304 -5.78 21.06 -2.83
CA ILE A 304 -4.92 21.26 -1.63
C ILE A 304 -3.65 22.04 -2.00
N LEU A 305 -3.04 21.73 -3.14
CA LEU A 305 -1.88 22.42 -3.69
C LEU A 305 -2.18 23.91 -3.93
N GLU A 306 -3.28 24.22 -4.62
CA GLU A 306 -3.75 25.58 -4.88
C GLU A 306 -4.00 26.35 -3.57
N ALA A 307 -4.72 25.76 -2.61
CA ALA A 307 -4.98 26.38 -1.32
C ALA A 307 -3.68 26.70 -0.54
N CYS A 308 -2.69 25.82 -0.63
CA CYS A 308 -1.40 26.01 0.03
C CYS A 308 -0.51 27.05 -0.66
N ILE A 309 -0.49 27.10 -1.99
CA ILE A 309 0.21 28.14 -2.75
C ILE A 309 -0.37 29.52 -2.40
N CYS A 310 -1.69 29.64 -2.33
CA CYS A 310 -2.40 30.87 -1.98
C CYS A 310 -2.04 31.38 -0.57
N ARG A 311 -1.90 30.47 0.41
CA ARG A 311 -1.48 30.78 1.79
C ARG A 311 -0.03 31.26 1.93
N ARG A 312 0.88 30.84 1.05
CA ARG A 312 2.29 31.28 1.09
C ARG A 312 2.49 32.63 0.39
N GLY A 313 1.70 32.93 -0.64
CA GLY A 313 1.68 34.23 -1.30
C GLY A 313 1.24 35.36 -0.36
N THR A 314 0.20 35.13 0.44
CA THR A 314 -0.27 36.09 1.46
C THR A 314 0.76 36.35 2.57
N HIS A 315 1.53 35.34 2.98
CA HIS A 315 2.62 35.51 3.96
C HIS A 315 3.80 36.35 3.46
N ARG A 316 4.08 36.39 2.15
CA ARG A 316 5.15 37.24 1.59
C ARG A 316 4.72 38.70 1.40
N VAL A 317 3.43 38.96 1.22
CA VAL A 317 2.89 40.32 1.06
C VAL A 317 2.77 41.04 2.41
N GLY A 318 2.60 40.31 3.51
CA GLY A 318 2.53 40.88 4.87
C GLY A 318 3.87 41.07 5.59
N SER A 319 5.00 40.78 4.94
CA SER A 319 6.35 40.88 5.53
C SER A 319 7.26 41.86 4.77
N GLY A 320 6.68 42.76 3.98
CA GLY A 320 7.37 43.84 3.27
C GLY A 320 7.12 45.19 3.94
#